data_AF-A0A6L9Z5T0-F1
#
_entry.id   AF-A0A6L9Z5T0-F1
#
_cell.length_a   1.000
_cell.length_b   1.000
_cell.length_c   1.000
_cell.angle_alpha   90.00
_cell.angle_beta   90.00
_cell.angle_gamma   90.00
#
_symmetry.space_group_name_H-M   'P 1'
#
loop_
_entity.id
_entity.type
_entity.pdbx_description
1 polymer ?
#
loop_
_entity_poly.entity_id
_entity_poly.type
_entity_poly.pdbx_seq_one_letter_code
_entity_poly.pdbx_strand_id
1 'polypeptide(L)'
;MQEIYAPGVSLATWKRFLQGKPINAQVFQVFCQVLGLNWEYVIENNLPKSSIQKTTAKIPPNRVDWSAAPDVPVFFGRTEELATLVQWILNDRCRVVAILGMGGIGKTGLSLKLGKGGIGKTDQSLKLAHGIQDDFEYVIWRTLLNAPPIIKILEDIIKFLSNQVETHLPDTLDAQLSRLLHYLREHRCLLILDNVESILQGGDKPGQYREGYEEYEQLFRQIGEVSHQSCLLITSREKPHAIARLEGKTRPVRCLELSGFDVVNGKKIFNSIASFSGSYQQWQELIEFYNGNPLSLEIVAKHIDEVFLGNIAEFLTEGKPVFDDFREVLTWHFEHLSDYEKDILYWLAINREAVSIAQLREDILSPVAKQQLPVTLQSLQRRLPLEKSSAGFTLQPVLIEYITETIIEQVSQEILTDKIALFNSHCLLKALAKQYIREAQSRLLLKPVIDRIIASFISQVSLEETINCSLSKIREKLGPRVGYAPGNILNLLCQLKTDLRGYDFSNLTILQAYLQGVELLDVNFANATIAKSVFTQPFGSILSVAFSPDSQLLAAGDSMGKIHLWQIADSQYRLTLKGHTS
;
A
#
# COMPACT_ATOMS: atom_id res chain seq x y z
N MET A 1 -36.29 50.50 -11.35
CA MET A 1 -34.88 50.37 -11.77
C MET A 1 -34.58 51.50 -12.75
N GLN A 2 -33.74 52.45 -12.36
CA GLN A 2 -33.30 53.52 -13.26
C GLN A 2 -32.37 52.91 -14.31
N GLU A 3 -32.76 52.95 -15.59
CA GLU A 3 -31.94 52.49 -16.70
C GLU A 3 -30.84 53.52 -16.97
N ILE A 4 -29.59 53.17 -16.64
CA ILE A 4 -28.42 53.98 -16.96
C ILE A 4 -27.90 53.51 -18.32
N TYR A 5 -28.23 54.24 -19.38
CA TYR A 5 -27.64 54.03 -20.70
C TYR A 5 -26.33 54.81 -20.78
N ALA A 6 -25.24 54.14 -21.22
CA ALA A 6 -24.04 54.83 -21.63
C ALA A 6 -24.39 55.89 -22.70
N PRO A 7 -23.84 57.12 -22.63
CA PRO A 7 -24.20 58.19 -23.56
C PRO A 7 -23.98 57.75 -25.01
N GLY A 8 -25.02 57.75 -25.83
CA GLY A 8 -24.96 57.43 -27.27
C GLY A 8 -25.38 56.01 -27.66
N VAL A 9 -25.88 55.18 -26.75
CA VAL A 9 -26.29 53.81 -27.06
C VAL A 9 -27.81 53.67 -27.20
N SER A 10 -28.30 53.46 -28.43
CA SER A 10 -29.71 53.15 -28.70
C SER A 10 -30.01 51.65 -28.59
N LEU A 11 -31.26 51.30 -28.26
CA LEU A 11 -31.73 49.90 -28.23
C LEU A 11 -31.60 49.20 -29.61
N ALA A 12 -31.67 49.97 -30.69
CA ALA A 12 -31.42 49.48 -32.05
C ALA A 12 -29.95 49.08 -32.25
N THR A 13 -29.02 49.81 -31.65
CA THR A 13 -27.57 49.50 -31.69
C THR A 13 -27.26 48.21 -30.93
N TRP A 14 -27.92 47.98 -29.79
CA TRP A 14 -27.80 46.74 -29.02
C TRP A 14 -28.29 45.51 -29.80
N LYS A 15 -29.47 45.61 -30.47
CA LYS A 15 -29.97 44.53 -31.32
C LYS A 15 -29.04 44.22 -32.50
N ARG A 16 -28.37 45.23 -33.07
CA ARG A 16 -27.39 45.03 -34.16
C ARG A 16 -26.14 44.31 -33.67
N PHE A 17 -25.66 44.62 -32.47
CA PHE A 17 -24.54 43.91 -31.84
C PHE A 17 -24.83 42.41 -31.67
N LEU A 18 -25.98 42.06 -31.07
CA LEU A 18 -26.37 40.66 -30.87
C LEU A 18 -26.58 39.88 -32.18
N GLN A 19 -26.87 40.59 -33.29
CA GLN A 19 -27.03 40.00 -34.62
C GLN A 19 -25.72 39.97 -35.43
N GLY A 20 -24.58 40.36 -34.86
CA GLY A 20 -23.30 40.41 -35.57
C GLY A 20 -23.25 41.44 -36.70
N LYS A 21 -24.12 42.46 -36.67
CA LYS A 21 -24.14 43.54 -37.67
C LYS A 21 -23.15 44.64 -37.30
N PRO A 22 -22.60 45.38 -38.29
CA PRO A 22 -21.64 46.44 -38.03
C PRO A 22 -22.20 47.51 -37.10
N ILE A 23 -21.40 47.87 -36.09
CA ILE A 23 -21.63 48.98 -35.16
C ILE A 23 -20.32 49.77 -34.98
N ASN A 24 -20.40 50.95 -34.35
CA ASN A 24 -19.22 51.75 -34.05
C ASN A 24 -18.27 50.99 -33.10
N ALA A 25 -16.96 51.03 -33.37
CA ALA A 25 -15.92 50.33 -32.61
C ALA A 25 -15.88 50.70 -31.12
N GLN A 26 -16.08 51.97 -30.77
CA GLN A 26 -16.12 52.40 -29.37
C GLN A 26 -17.33 51.78 -28.65
N VAL A 27 -18.49 51.73 -29.30
CA VAL A 27 -19.70 51.11 -28.75
C VAL A 27 -19.53 49.59 -28.62
N PHE A 28 -18.86 48.96 -29.58
CA PHE A 28 -18.51 47.54 -29.52
C PHE A 28 -17.63 47.20 -28.31
N GLN A 29 -16.57 47.99 -28.07
CA GLN A 29 -15.69 47.81 -26.91
C GLN A 29 -16.42 47.96 -25.59
N VAL A 30 -17.31 48.96 -25.47
CA VAL A 30 -18.16 49.14 -24.28
C VAL A 30 -19.08 47.94 -24.07
N PHE A 31 -19.71 47.41 -25.12
CA PHE A 31 -20.54 46.21 -24.99
C PHE A 31 -19.76 44.97 -24.59
N CYS A 32 -18.57 44.75 -25.16
CA CYS A 32 -17.69 43.66 -24.75
C CYS A 32 -17.29 43.80 -23.27
N GLN A 33 -16.96 45.01 -22.81
CA GLN A 33 -16.59 45.27 -21.42
C GLN A 33 -17.76 45.00 -20.45
N VAL A 34 -18.99 45.43 -20.79
CA VAL A 34 -20.19 45.16 -19.98
C VAL A 34 -20.49 43.66 -19.92
N LEU A 35 -20.23 42.92 -20.99
CA LEU A 35 -20.45 41.47 -21.07
C LEU A 35 -19.29 40.63 -20.52
N GLY A 36 -18.22 41.26 -20.03
CA GLY A 36 -17.02 40.56 -19.54
C GLY A 36 -16.21 39.85 -20.62
N LEU A 37 -16.33 40.28 -21.88
CA LEU A 37 -15.63 39.73 -23.04
C LEU A 37 -14.40 40.58 -23.41
N ASN A 38 -13.28 39.96 -23.78
CA ASN A 38 -12.16 40.67 -24.40
C ASN A 38 -12.47 40.94 -25.88
N TRP A 39 -12.58 42.23 -26.24
CA TRP A 39 -12.94 42.67 -27.60
C TRP A 39 -11.87 42.34 -28.66
N GLU A 40 -10.59 42.28 -28.31
CA GLU A 40 -9.48 41.94 -29.21
C GLU A 40 -9.63 40.49 -29.71
N TYR A 41 -9.94 39.57 -28.78
CA TYR A 41 -10.14 38.15 -29.06
C TYR A 41 -11.38 37.88 -29.94
N VAL A 42 -12.43 38.71 -29.82
CA VAL A 42 -13.66 38.57 -30.62
C VAL A 42 -13.43 38.99 -32.08
N ILE A 43 -12.52 39.94 -32.32
CA ILE A 43 -12.14 40.38 -33.68
C ILE A 43 -11.21 39.34 -34.34
N GLU A 44 -10.22 38.83 -33.61
CA GLU A 44 -9.26 37.84 -34.14
C GLU A 44 -9.93 36.54 -34.61
N ASN A 45 -11.01 36.12 -33.96
CA ASN A 45 -11.75 34.90 -34.32
C ASN A 45 -12.79 35.08 -35.44
N ASN A 46 -13.10 36.31 -35.87
CA ASN A 46 -14.13 36.60 -36.88
C ASN A 46 -13.59 37.11 -38.22
N LEU A 47 -12.27 37.16 -38.42
CA LEU A 47 -11.70 37.50 -39.73
C LEU A 47 -11.91 36.34 -40.74
N PRO A 48 -12.53 36.58 -41.91
CA PRO A 48 -12.57 35.58 -42.97
C PRO A 48 -11.16 35.31 -43.48
N LYS A 49 -10.78 34.03 -43.56
CA LYS A 49 -9.49 33.58 -44.12
C LYS A 49 -9.42 33.94 -45.60
N SER A 50 -8.88 35.11 -45.96
CA SER A 50 -8.47 35.42 -47.33
C SER A 50 -6.95 35.41 -47.46
N SER A 51 -6.48 34.41 -48.20
CA SER A 51 -5.33 34.45 -49.11
C SER A 51 -4.09 35.24 -48.64
N ILE A 52 -3.29 34.61 -47.79
CA ILE A 52 -1.83 34.80 -47.82
C ILE A 52 -1.22 33.41 -47.97
N GLN A 53 -0.74 33.12 -49.18
CA GLN A 53 0.18 32.01 -49.43
C GLN A 53 1.48 32.29 -48.65
N LYS A 54 1.51 31.86 -47.39
CA LYS A 54 2.76 31.49 -46.74
C LYS A 54 2.94 30.01 -47.00
N THR A 55 4.04 29.67 -47.69
CA THR A 55 4.65 28.34 -47.71
C THR A 55 4.88 27.89 -46.27
N THR A 56 3.85 27.32 -45.68
CA THR A 56 3.96 26.48 -44.49
C THR A 56 4.34 25.11 -45.02
N ALA A 57 5.59 24.70 -44.75
CA ALA A 57 5.90 23.29 -44.76
C ALA A 57 4.83 22.60 -43.92
N LYS A 58 4.07 21.68 -44.53
CA LYS A 58 3.09 20.85 -43.83
C LYS A 58 3.82 20.19 -42.64
N ILE A 59 3.49 20.62 -41.42
CA ILE A 59 3.78 19.82 -40.24
C ILE A 59 3.10 18.47 -40.51
N PRO A 60 3.83 17.34 -40.55
CA PRO A 60 3.18 16.05 -40.70
C PRO A 60 2.16 15.88 -39.56
N PRO A 61 0.98 15.31 -39.83
CA PRO A 61 -0.04 15.12 -38.78
C PRO A 61 0.55 14.31 -37.62
N ASN A 62 0.28 14.72 -36.38
CA ASN A 62 0.66 13.96 -35.18
C ASN A 62 0.19 12.51 -35.32
N ARG A 63 1.11 11.56 -35.19
CA ARG A 63 0.82 10.14 -35.30
C ARG A 63 0.65 9.56 -33.91
N VAL A 64 -0.55 9.09 -33.64
CA VAL A 64 -0.92 8.57 -32.33
C VAL A 64 -1.40 7.12 -32.45
N ASP A 65 -0.88 6.25 -31.60
CA ASP A 65 -1.34 4.87 -31.44
C ASP A 65 -1.66 4.61 -29.96
N TRP A 66 -2.96 4.64 -29.70
CA TRP A 66 -3.56 4.36 -28.40
C TRP A 66 -4.34 3.03 -28.40
N SER A 67 -4.14 2.15 -29.39
CA SER A 67 -4.93 0.93 -29.57
C SER A 67 -4.89 -0.01 -28.36
N ALA A 68 -3.75 -0.06 -27.66
CA ALA A 68 -3.55 -0.88 -26.47
C ALA A 68 -3.92 -0.18 -25.14
N ALA A 69 -4.41 1.06 -25.19
CA ALA A 69 -4.78 1.80 -23.99
C ALA A 69 -6.18 1.42 -23.49
N PRO A 70 -6.37 1.17 -22.18
CA PRO A 70 -7.70 0.91 -21.63
C PRO A 70 -8.57 2.17 -21.68
N ASP A 71 -9.89 1.98 -21.66
CA ASP A 71 -10.83 3.08 -21.50
C ASP A 71 -10.98 3.42 -20.01
N VAL A 72 -10.80 4.69 -19.67
CA VAL A 72 -10.93 5.21 -18.30
C VAL A 72 -11.96 6.33 -18.34
N PRO A 73 -13.25 6.01 -18.14
CA PRO A 73 -14.34 6.95 -18.40
C PRO A 73 -14.39 8.09 -17.38
N VAL A 74 -13.89 7.87 -16.17
CA VAL A 74 -13.94 8.87 -15.09
C VAL A 74 -12.55 9.03 -14.46
N PHE A 75 -12.10 10.27 -14.35
CA PHE A 75 -10.82 10.63 -13.76
C PHE A 75 -11.03 11.70 -12.67
N PHE A 76 -10.51 11.44 -11.47
CA PHE A 76 -10.70 12.31 -10.31
C PHE A 76 -9.37 12.90 -9.83
N GLY A 77 -9.39 14.19 -9.47
CA GLY A 77 -8.26 14.84 -8.80
C GLY A 77 -6.96 14.81 -9.60
N ARG A 78 -5.83 14.64 -8.88
CA ARG A 78 -4.46 14.52 -9.42
C ARG A 78 -3.94 15.72 -10.22
N THR A 79 -4.45 16.92 -9.96
CA THR A 79 -4.05 18.13 -10.70
C THR A 79 -2.60 18.52 -10.46
N GLU A 80 -2.10 18.34 -9.23
CA GLU A 80 -0.72 18.64 -8.86
C GLU A 80 0.26 17.64 -9.48
N GLU A 81 -0.09 16.35 -9.46
CA GLU A 81 0.67 15.27 -10.09
C GLU A 81 0.72 15.46 -11.61
N LEU A 82 -0.40 15.78 -12.24
CA LEU A 82 -0.43 16.13 -13.67
C LEU A 82 0.47 17.32 -13.99
N ALA A 83 0.37 18.42 -13.23
CA ALA A 83 1.20 19.60 -13.45
C ALA A 83 2.69 19.27 -13.30
N THR A 84 3.05 18.43 -12.33
CA THR A 84 4.42 17.95 -12.11
C THR A 84 4.93 17.13 -13.30
N LEU A 85 4.11 16.21 -13.82
CA LEU A 85 4.47 15.39 -14.98
C LEU A 85 4.63 16.23 -16.26
N VAL A 86 3.73 17.19 -16.49
CA VAL A 86 3.85 18.15 -17.61
C VAL A 86 5.16 18.93 -17.50
N GLN A 87 5.49 19.45 -16.32
CA GLN A 87 6.75 20.16 -16.09
C GLN A 87 7.95 19.25 -16.41
N TRP A 88 7.97 18.03 -15.89
CA TRP A 88 9.09 17.11 -16.08
C TRP A 88 9.29 16.70 -17.54
N ILE A 89 8.19 16.43 -18.26
CA ILE A 89 8.23 15.92 -19.63
C ILE A 89 8.47 17.04 -20.64
N LEU A 90 7.74 18.15 -20.54
CA LEU A 90 7.77 19.20 -21.57
C LEU A 90 8.88 20.23 -21.33
N ASN A 91 9.04 20.69 -20.08
CA ASN A 91 9.92 21.79 -19.75
C ASN A 91 11.31 21.29 -19.36
N ASP A 92 11.39 20.34 -18.42
CA ASP A 92 12.66 19.79 -17.93
C ASP A 92 13.25 18.75 -18.90
N ARG A 93 12.46 18.31 -19.90
CA ARG A 93 12.84 17.34 -20.93
C ARG A 93 13.41 16.05 -20.33
N CYS A 94 12.73 15.51 -19.33
CA CYS A 94 13.06 14.20 -18.80
C CYS A 94 12.96 13.14 -19.90
N ARG A 95 13.96 12.28 -19.97
CA ARG A 95 14.03 11.17 -20.94
C ARG A 95 13.22 9.98 -20.48
N VAL A 96 13.22 9.74 -19.16
CA VAL A 96 12.41 8.69 -18.55
C VAL A 96 11.68 9.26 -17.34
N VAL A 97 10.37 9.04 -17.31
CA VAL A 97 9.51 9.36 -16.16
C VAL A 97 8.80 8.09 -15.75
N ALA A 98 8.90 7.73 -14.47
CA ALA A 98 8.19 6.57 -13.91
C ALA A 98 7.09 7.02 -12.96
N ILE A 99 5.87 6.54 -13.18
CA ILE A 99 4.74 6.69 -12.26
C ILE A 99 4.63 5.40 -11.44
N LEU A 100 4.86 5.50 -10.14
CA LEU A 100 4.93 4.39 -9.21
C LEU A 100 3.78 4.44 -8.19
N GLY A 101 3.42 3.30 -7.61
CA GLY A 101 2.44 3.23 -6.52
C GLY A 101 1.67 1.91 -6.51
N MET A 102 0.88 1.70 -5.46
CA MET A 102 0.12 0.46 -5.24
C MET A 102 -0.82 0.13 -6.41
N GLY A 103 -1.18 -1.15 -6.60
CA GLY A 103 -2.26 -1.51 -7.52
C GLY A 103 -3.55 -0.74 -7.24
N GLY A 104 -4.31 -0.39 -8.27
CA GLY A 104 -5.55 0.39 -8.13
C GLY A 104 -5.37 1.89 -7.85
N ILE A 105 -4.15 2.38 -7.60
CA ILE A 105 -3.92 3.79 -7.19
C ILE A 105 -4.19 4.85 -8.28
N GLY A 106 -4.41 4.43 -9.53
CA GLY A 106 -4.74 5.31 -10.66
C GLY A 106 -3.58 5.66 -11.61
N LYS A 107 -2.46 4.92 -11.61
CA LYS A 107 -1.29 5.17 -12.49
C LYS A 107 -1.63 5.19 -13.98
N THR A 108 -2.38 4.18 -14.45
CA THR A 108 -2.80 4.04 -15.84
C THR A 108 -3.73 5.19 -16.25
N GLY A 109 -4.74 5.49 -15.43
CA GLY A 109 -5.63 6.64 -15.65
C GLY A 109 -4.90 7.98 -15.69
N LEU A 110 -3.91 8.18 -14.82
CA LEU A 110 -3.08 9.40 -14.82
C LEU A 110 -2.27 9.54 -16.11
N SER A 111 -1.67 8.44 -16.59
CA SER A 111 -0.90 8.41 -17.83
C SER A 111 -1.77 8.68 -19.05
N LEU A 112 -2.99 8.15 -19.07
CA LEU A 112 -3.97 8.42 -20.13
C LEU A 112 -4.42 9.87 -20.13
N LYS A 113 -4.79 10.40 -18.96
CA LYS A 113 -5.22 11.79 -18.82
C LYS A 113 -4.11 12.76 -19.20
N LEU A 114 -2.87 12.45 -18.83
CA LEU A 114 -1.69 13.22 -19.20
C LEU A 114 -1.49 13.23 -20.71
N GLY A 115 -1.53 12.07 -21.36
CA GLY A 115 -1.28 11.94 -22.80
C GLY A 115 -2.43 12.46 -23.68
N LYS A 116 -3.62 11.88 -23.55
CA LYS A 116 -4.81 12.18 -24.38
C LYS A 116 -5.55 13.45 -23.97
N GLY A 117 -5.33 13.94 -22.75
CA GLY A 117 -6.19 14.96 -22.15
C GLY A 117 -7.52 14.37 -21.70
N GLY A 118 -8.55 15.20 -21.55
CA GLY A 118 -9.92 14.70 -21.44
C GLY A 118 -10.96 15.80 -21.30
N ILE A 119 -12.23 15.40 -21.22
CA ILE A 119 -13.40 16.29 -21.30
C ILE A 119 -13.65 16.97 -19.93
N GLY A 120 -12.88 17.99 -19.59
CA GLY A 120 -13.09 18.80 -18.38
C GLY A 120 -13.71 20.17 -18.70
N LYS A 121 -14.83 20.53 -18.05
CA LYS A 121 -15.56 21.80 -18.23
C LYS A 121 -15.11 22.93 -17.28
N THR A 122 -13.85 22.99 -16.87
CA THR A 122 -13.37 24.06 -15.97
C THR A 122 -12.05 24.68 -16.43
N ASP A 123 -12.01 26.01 -16.35
CA ASP A 123 -11.11 26.95 -17.06
C ASP A 123 -9.62 26.89 -16.73
N GLN A 124 -9.18 26.17 -15.69
CA GLN A 124 -7.83 26.40 -15.16
C GLN A 124 -6.68 25.60 -15.80
N SER A 125 -6.91 24.86 -16.89
CA SER A 125 -5.80 24.50 -17.79
C SER A 125 -6.30 23.92 -19.12
N LEU A 126 -6.46 24.80 -20.12
CA LEU A 126 -6.67 24.40 -21.52
C LEU A 126 -5.64 23.36 -21.99
N LYS A 127 -4.39 23.36 -21.46
CA LYS A 127 -3.39 22.32 -21.75
C LYS A 127 -3.66 20.95 -21.09
N LEU A 128 -4.16 20.90 -19.85
CA LEU A 128 -4.52 19.62 -19.20
C LEU A 128 -5.81 19.01 -19.81
N ALA A 129 -6.65 19.86 -20.42
CA ALA A 129 -7.82 19.40 -21.16
C ALA A 129 -7.45 18.70 -22.48
N HIS A 130 -6.42 19.18 -23.19
CA HIS A 130 -5.95 18.59 -24.46
C HIS A 130 -4.83 17.54 -24.29
N GLY A 131 -4.25 17.42 -23.09
CA GLY A 131 -3.14 16.51 -22.82
C GLY A 131 -1.83 17.02 -23.39
N ILE A 132 -0.80 16.17 -23.39
CA ILE A 132 0.54 16.49 -23.92
C ILE A 132 0.80 15.87 -25.29
N GLN A 133 -0.13 15.05 -25.84
CA GLN A 133 0.09 14.36 -27.11
C GLN A 133 0.40 15.32 -28.27
N ASP A 134 -0.14 16.53 -28.23
CA ASP A 134 0.05 17.51 -29.31
C ASP A 134 1.46 18.11 -29.36
N ASP A 135 2.23 17.96 -28.28
CA ASP A 135 3.63 18.38 -28.18
C ASP A 135 4.63 17.33 -28.74
N PHE A 136 4.13 16.21 -29.29
CA PHE A 136 4.94 15.11 -29.83
C PHE A 136 4.51 14.74 -31.25
N GLU A 137 5.49 14.45 -32.11
CA GLU A 137 5.25 13.98 -33.48
C GLU A 137 4.69 12.55 -33.49
N TYR A 138 5.14 11.73 -32.54
CA TYR A 138 4.73 10.35 -32.36
C TYR A 138 4.34 10.09 -30.92
N VAL A 139 3.17 9.48 -30.71
CA VAL A 139 2.73 8.98 -29.40
C VAL A 139 2.32 7.53 -29.56
N ILE A 140 2.89 6.66 -28.73
CA ILE A 140 2.61 5.23 -28.76
C ILE A 140 2.44 4.70 -27.35
N TRP A 141 1.33 3.99 -27.13
CA TRP A 141 1.05 3.26 -25.90
C TRP A 141 1.19 1.77 -26.12
N ARG A 142 1.96 1.10 -25.25
CA ARG A 142 2.02 -0.36 -25.18
C ARG A 142 1.85 -0.81 -23.74
N THR A 143 1.20 -1.95 -23.58
CA THR A 143 1.09 -2.63 -22.30
C THR A 143 2.13 -3.74 -22.22
N LEU A 144 2.75 -3.88 -21.06
CA LEU A 144 3.59 -5.02 -20.72
C LEU A 144 2.83 -6.09 -19.92
N LEU A 145 1.51 -5.95 -19.82
CA LEU A 145 0.64 -6.99 -19.27
C LEU A 145 0.89 -8.30 -20.03
N ASN A 146 1.00 -9.41 -19.30
CA ASN A 146 1.42 -10.73 -19.80
C ASN A 146 2.89 -10.86 -20.22
N ALA A 147 3.74 -9.90 -19.85
CA ALA A 147 5.19 -9.95 -20.05
C ALA A 147 5.59 -10.28 -21.50
N PRO A 148 5.32 -9.40 -22.49
CA PRO A 148 5.77 -9.63 -23.85
C PRO A 148 7.30 -9.59 -23.94
N PRO A 149 7.95 -10.44 -24.75
CA PRO A 149 9.38 -10.35 -25.02
C PRO A 149 9.77 -8.97 -25.57
N ILE A 150 10.92 -8.45 -25.16
CA ILE A 150 11.40 -7.12 -25.56
C ILE A 150 11.42 -6.93 -27.08
N ILE A 151 11.79 -7.97 -27.82
CA ILE A 151 11.93 -7.93 -29.28
C ILE A 151 10.58 -7.54 -29.91
N LYS A 152 9.46 -8.10 -29.45
CA LYS A 152 8.13 -7.75 -29.98
C LYS A 152 7.78 -6.28 -29.71
N ILE A 153 8.10 -5.79 -28.52
CA ILE A 153 7.86 -4.38 -28.16
C ILE A 153 8.72 -3.43 -29.01
N LEU A 154 10.00 -3.75 -29.21
CA LEU A 154 10.88 -2.97 -30.07
C LEU A 154 10.42 -2.99 -31.52
N GLU A 155 10.02 -4.15 -32.02
CA GLU A 155 9.48 -4.28 -33.37
C GLU A 155 8.26 -3.39 -33.58
N ASP A 156 7.29 -3.45 -32.67
CA ASP A 156 6.07 -2.65 -32.76
C ASP A 156 6.35 -1.15 -32.72
N ILE A 157 7.24 -0.72 -31.80
CA ILE A 157 7.61 0.69 -31.67
C ILE A 157 8.36 1.17 -32.91
N ILE A 158 9.38 0.44 -33.38
CA ILE A 158 10.19 0.88 -34.52
C ILE A 158 9.37 0.85 -35.82
N LYS A 159 8.53 -0.16 -36.05
CA LYS A 159 7.59 -0.18 -37.19
C LYS A 159 6.66 1.02 -37.18
N PHE A 160 6.15 1.41 -36.01
CA PHE A 160 5.32 2.60 -35.87
C PHE A 160 6.10 3.90 -36.15
N LEU A 161 7.25 4.11 -35.51
CA LEU A 161 8.08 5.31 -35.67
C LEU A 161 8.63 5.46 -37.10
N SER A 162 8.86 4.34 -37.80
CA SER A 162 9.44 4.33 -39.14
C SER A 162 8.44 4.60 -40.27
N ASN A 163 7.12 4.54 -40.07
CA ASN A 163 6.22 4.62 -41.23
C ASN A 163 5.67 3.28 -41.70
N GLN A 164 5.90 2.19 -40.97
CA GLN A 164 5.87 0.84 -41.52
C GLN A 164 6.90 0.66 -42.68
N VAL A 165 7.92 1.53 -42.75
CA VAL A 165 8.97 1.45 -43.77
C VAL A 165 9.98 0.36 -43.41
N GLU A 166 10.28 0.21 -42.11
CA GLU A 166 11.17 -0.85 -41.63
C GLU A 166 10.39 -2.12 -41.34
N THR A 167 10.33 -3.00 -42.34
CA THR A 167 9.69 -4.32 -42.23
C THR A 167 10.63 -5.39 -41.70
N HIS A 168 11.94 -5.23 -41.91
CA HIS A 168 12.98 -6.11 -41.39
C HIS A 168 13.88 -5.34 -40.43
N LEU A 169 13.86 -5.77 -39.17
CA LEU A 169 14.69 -5.20 -38.13
C LEU A 169 15.96 -6.04 -37.92
N PRO A 170 17.05 -5.44 -37.42
CA PRO A 170 18.26 -6.18 -37.11
C PRO A 170 18.01 -7.34 -36.14
N ASP A 171 18.73 -8.44 -36.29
CA ASP A 171 18.56 -9.65 -35.46
C ASP A 171 19.04 -9.47 -34.01
N THR A 172 19.91 -8.49 -33.76
CA THR A 172 20.50 -8.25 -32.44
C THR A 172 19.78 -7.13 -31.69
N LEU A 173 19.55 -7.33 -30.39
CA LEU A 173 18.96 -6.33 -29.50
C LEU A 173 19.67 -4.97 -29.56
N ASP A 174 21.00 -4.94 -29.47
CA ASP A 174 21.77 -3.68 -29.49
C ASP A 174 21.54 -2.86 -30.77
N ALA A 175 21.42 -3.54 -31.91
CA ALA A 175 21.13 -2.86 -33.18
C ALA A 175 19.68 -2.36 -33.24
N GLN A 176 18.71 -3.12 -32.71
CA GLN A 176 17.33 -2.64 -32.58
C GLN A 176 17.22 -1.43 -31.63
N LEU A 177 17.89 -1.47 -30.48
CA LEU A 177 17.93 -0.35 -29.54
C LEU A 177 18.62 0.88 -30.15
N SER A 178 19.72 0.68 -30.87
CA SER A 178 20.39 1.75 -31.62
C SER A 178 19.47 2.37 -32.67
N ARG A 179 18.64 1.55 -33.33
CA ARG A 179 17.65 2.02 -34.31
C ARG A 179 16.52 2.78 -33.65
N LEU A 180 16.00 2.30 -32.53
CA LEU A 180 15.02 3.04 -31.72
C LEU A 180 15.60 4.40 -31.31
N LEU A 181 16.81 4.44 -30.76
CA LEU A 181 17.47 5.68 -30.35
C LEU A 181 17.70 6.66 -31.51
N HIS A 182 17.96 6.16 -32.72
CA HIS A 182 18.02 7.01 -33.92
C HIS A 182 16.70 7.75 -34.13
N TYR A 183 15.56 7.03 -34.11
CA TYR A 183 14.24 7.65 -34.23
C TYR A 183 13.91 8.59 -33.07
N LEU A 184 14.27 8.24 -31.83
CA LEU A 184 14.04 9.11 -30.65
C LEU A 184 14.86 10.42 -30.69
N ARG A 185 15.95 10.45 -31.45
CA ARG A 185 16.75 11.64 -31.72
C ARG A 185 16.21 12.43 -32.90
N GLU A 186 15.78 11.77 -33.96
CA GLU A 186 15.26 12.42 -35.17
C GLU A 186 13.89 13.06 -34.94
N HIS A 187 13.00 12.34 -34.24
CA HIS A 187 11.65 12.77 -33.96
C HIS A 187 11.43 12.97 -32.46
N ARG A 188 10.50 13.87 -32.12
CA ARG A 188 10.03 14.02 -30.74
C ARG A 188 8.91 13.02 -30.45
N CYS A 189 9.22 11.96 -29.72
CA CYS A 189 8.30 10.86 -29.43
C CYS A 189 7.93 10.77 -27.93
N LEU A 190 6.68 10.41 -27.66
CA LEU A 190 6.20 9.99 -26.34
C LEU A 190 5.91 8.50 -26.38
N LEU A 191 6.77 7.71 -25.73
CA LEU A 191 6.57 6.27 -25.57
C LEU A 191 5.95 6.03 -24.20
N ILE A 192 4.84 5.28 -24.13
CA ILE A 192 4.19 4.95 -22.86
C ILE A 192 4.14 3.43 -22.70
N LEU A 193 4.78 2.92 -21.64
CA LEU A 193 4.77 1.51 -21.27
C LEU A 193 4.00 1.32 -19.96
N ASP A 194 2.83 0.72 -20.06
CA ASP A 194 1.98 0.40 -18.91
C ASP A 194 2.34 -0.98 -18.33
N ASN A 195 2.17 -1.16 -17.02
CA ASN A 195 2.35 -2.43 -16.31
C ASN A 195 3.78 -3.02 -16.33
N VAL A 196 4.81 -2.18 -16.15
CA VAL A 196 6.21 -2.66 -16.10
C VAL A 196 6.42 -3.69 -14.99
N GLU A 197 5.60 -3.74 -13.94
CA GLU A 197 5.70 -4.78 -12.91
C GLU A 197 5.55 -6.21 -13.45
N SER A 198 4.91 -6.40 -14.61
CA SER A 198 4.70 -7.72 -15.22
C SER A 198 5.99 -8.40 -15.68
N ILE A 199 7.07 -7.64 -15.90
CA ILE A 199 8.39 -8.18 -16.27
C ILE A 199 9.37 -8.22 -15.08
N LEU A 200 8.92 -7.84 -13.89
CA LEU A 200 9.73 -7.84 -12.67
C LEU A 200 9.47 -9.11 -11.85
N GLN A 201 10.50 -9.58 -11.13
CA GLN A 201 10.42 -10.73 -10.24
C GLN A 201 10.29 -10.29 -8.77
N GLY A 202 9.54 -11.09 -8.00
CA GLY A 202 9.54 -11.01 -6.54
C GLY A 202 10.82 -11.56 -5.92
N GLY A 203 10.95 -11.44 -4.59
CA GLY A 203 12.04 -12.03 -3.80
C GLY A 203 13.07 -11.02 -3.30
N ASP A 204 14.31 -11.44 -3.03
CA ASP A 204 15.27 -10.68 -2.20
C ASP A 204 15.70 -9.31 -2.71
N LYS A 205 15.60 -9.04 -4.01
CA LYS A 205 16.10 -7.80 -4.62
C LYS A 205 14.97 -7.03 -5.30
N PRO A 206 14.62 -5.83 -4.82
CA PRO A 206 13.53 -5.04 -5.39
C PRO A 206 13.85 -4.56 -6.81
N GLY A 207 12.86 -4.66 -7.69
CA GLY A 207 12.96 -4.15 -9.06
C GLY A 207 13.79 -4.99 -10.03
N GLN A 208 14.16 -6.22 -9.67
CA GLN A 208 14.82 -7.14 -10.60
C GLN A 208 13.86 -7.67 -11.66
N TYR A 209 14.41 -8.01 -12.82
CA TYR A 209 13.66 -8.59 -13.94
C TYR A 209 13.49 -10.09 -13.74
N ARG A 210 12.42 -10.64 -14.30
CA ARG A 210 12.22 -12.08 -14.43
C ARG A 210 13.27 -12.67 -15.38
N GLU A 211 13.57 -13.95 -15.20
CA GLU A 211 14.42 -14.70 -16.11
C GLU A 211 13.88 -14.64 -17.55
N GLY A 212 14.72 -14.23 -18.50
CA GLY A 212 14.36 -14.03 -19.91
C GLY A 212 13.79 -12.65 -20.25
N TYR A 213 13.85 -11.70 -19.30
CA TYR A 213 13.36 -10.32 -19.46
C TYR A 213 14.39 -9.27 -19.05
N GLU A 214 15.62 -9.67 -18.75
CA GLU A 214 16.72 -8.81 -18.35
C GLU A 214 17.07 -7.78 -19.43
N GLU A 215 16.77 -8.05 -20.69
CA GLU A 215 16.97 -7.14 -21.81
C GLU A 215 16.18 -5.82 -21.67
N TYR A 216 15.05 -5.83 -20.94
CA TYR A 216 14.34 -4.58 -20.62
C TYR A 216 15.17 -3.63 -19.75
N GLU A 217 16.11 -4.16 -18.95
CA GLU A 217 17.06 -3.33 -18.21
C GLU A 217 17.89 -2.47 -19.17
N GLN A 218 18.32 -3.07 -20.29
CA GLN A 218 19.13 -2.39 -21.30
C GLN A 218 18.33 -1.28 -22.00
N LEU A 219 17.06 -1.54 -22.34
CA LEU A 219 16.16 -0.52 -22.90
C LEU A 219 16.07 0.72 -22.00
N PHE A 220 15.70 0.52 -20.73
CA PHE A 220 15.52 1.63 -19.80
C PHE A 220 16.83 2.37 -19.53
N ARG A 221 17.95 1.63 -19.42
CA ARG A 221 19.26 2.23 -19.24
C ARG A 221 19.66 3.09 -20.43
N GLN A 222 19.56 2.56 -21.66
CA GLN A 222 19.97 3.27 -22.86
C GLN A 222 19.13 4.54 -23.09
N ILE A 223 17.81 4.48 -22.93
CA ILE A 223 16.94 5.67 -23.05
C ILE A 223 17.27 6.70 -21.94
N GLY A 224 17.53 6.26 -20.71
CA GLY A 224 17.88 7.18 -19.63
C GLY A 224 19.23 7.88 -19.81
N GLU A 225 20.25 7.16 -20.27
CA GLU A 225 21.64 7.65 -20.37
C GLU A 225 21.92 8.44 -21.66
N VAL A 226 21.36 8.00 -22.79
CA VAL A 226 21.65 8.56 -24.10
C VAL A 226 20.85 9.83 -24.35
N SER A 227 21.50 10.87 -24.87
CA SER A 227 20.82 12.11 -25.24
C SER A 227 19.88 11.93 -26.44
N HIS A 228 18.62 12.32 -26.26
CA HIS A 228 17.57 12.40 -27.27
C HIS A 228 16.51 13.45 -26.87
N GLN A 229 15.55 13.75 -27.76
CA GLN A 229 14.50 14.75 -27.53
C GLN A 229 13.13 14.14 -27.12
N SER A 230 13.04 12.82 -27.17
CA SER A 230 11.85 12.04 -26.79
C SER A 230 11.74 11.78 -25.29
N CYS A 231 10.59 11.25 -24.85
CA CYS A 231 10.33 10.83 -23.48
C CYS A 231 9.72 9.42 -23.43
N LEU A 232 10.22 8.58 -22.52
CA LEU A 232 9.61 7.31 -22.11
C LEU A 232 8.88 7.50 -20.78
N LEU A 233 7.57 7.33 -20.78
CA LEU A 233 6.73 7.26 -19.59
C LEU A 233 6.48 5.79 -19.25
N ILE A 234 6.73 5.40 -18.01
CA ILE A 234 6.40 4.06 -17.53
C ILE A 234 5.45 4.11 -16.34
N THR A 235 4.56 3.13 -16.23
CA THR A 235 3.83 2.88 -14.99
C THR A 235 4.32 1.57 -14.37
N SER A 236 4.44 1.55 -13.04
CA SER A 236 4.73 0.29 -12.34
C SER A 236 4.25 0.28 -10.91
N ARG A 237 4.03 -0.92 -10.36
CA ARG A 237 3.83 -1.12 -8.91
C ARG A 237 5.13 -1.03 -8.13
N GLU A 238 6.24 -1.45 -8.74
CA GLU A 238 7.57 -1.46 -8.13
C GLU A 238 8.56 -0.69 -9.00
N LYS A 239 9.56 -0.07 -8.38
CA LYS A 239 10.58 0.68 -9.12
C LYS A 239 11.54 -0.29 -9.82
N PRO A 240 11.67 -0.28 -11.17
CA PRO A 240 12.64 -1.13 -11.85
C PRO A 240 14.07 -0.74 -11.48
N HIS A 241 14.96 -1.74 -11.41
CA HIS A 241 16.34 -1.56 -10.95
C HIS A 241 17.14 -0.56 -11.80
N ALA A 242 16.99 -0.58 -13.14
CA ALA A 242 17.63 0.40 -14.02
C ALA A 242 17.23 1.85 -13.67
N ILE A 243 15.94 2.06 -13.41
CA ILE A 243 15.39 3.38 -13.08
C ILE A 243 15.92 3.85 -11.73
N ALA A 244 15.95 2.98 -10.72
CA ALA A 244 16.48 3.30 -9.40
C ALA A 244 17.95 3.77 -9.40
N ARG A 245 18.77 3.30 -10.35
CA ARG A 245 20.17 3.73 -10.52
C ARG A 245 20.31 5.10 -11.18
N LEU A 246 19.39 5.41 -12.10
CA LEU A 246 19.47 6.62 -12.92
C LEU A 246 18.72 7.81 -12.32
N GLU A 247 17.72 7.55 -11.47
CA GLU A 247 16.87 8.55 -10.84
C GLU A 247 17.65 9.67 -10.15
N GLY A 248 17.16 10.91 -10.26
CA GLY A 248 17.60 12.01 -9.42
C GLY A 248 16.80 13.29 -9.67
N LYS A 249 16.66 14.13 -8.64
CA LYS A 249 15.83 15.36 -8.70
C LYS A 249 16.20 16.32 -9.84
N THR A 250 17.49 16.36 -10.21
CA THR A 250 18.02 17.20 -11.30
C THR A 250 18.44 16.38 -12.52
N ARG A 251 18.21 15.06 -12.51
CA ARG A 251 18.58 14.14 -13.59
C ARG A 251 17.44 14.01 -14.62
N PRO A 252 17.75 13.53 -15.84
CA PRO A 252 16.74 13.30 -16.88
C PRO A 252 15.86 12.07 -16.61
N VAL A 253 16.11 11.33 -15.52
CA VAL A 253 15.28 10.21 -15.06
C VAL A 253 14.67 10.58 -13.71
N ARG A 254 13.33 10.58 -13.63
CA ARG A 254 12.58 10.95 -12.42
C ARG A 254 11.44 9.98 -12.15
N CYS A 255 11.11 9.81 -10.87
CA CYS A 255 9.99 9.00 -10.44
C CYS A 255 8.97 9.84 -9.67
N LEU A 256 7.69 9.61 -9.96
CA LEU A 256 6.57 10.15 -9.21
C LEU A 256 5.87 8.99 -8.49
N GLU A 257 5.90 9.00 -7.16
CA GLU A 257 5.17 8.04 -6.34
C GLU A 257 3.76 8.58 -6.04
N LEU A 258 2.72 7.81 -6.42
CA LEU A 258 1.34 8.18 -6.18
C LEU A 258 0.88 7.71 -4.78
N SER A 259 0.41 8.66 -3.98
CA SER A 259 -0.26 8.40 -2.70
C SER A 259 -1.76 8.20 -2.87
N GLY A 260 -2.46 7.77 -1.82
CA GLY A 260 -3.92 7.78 -1.75
C GLY A 260 -4.56 9.15 -1.95
N PHE A 261 -5.87 9.15 -2.25
CA PHE A 261 -6.68 10.36 -2.20
C PHE A 261 -6.96 10.82 -0.78
N ASP A 262 -7.02 12.14 -0.62
CA ASP A 262 -7.56 12.78 0.57
C ASP A 262 -9.09 12.59 0.66
N VAL A 263 -9.68 12.99 1.79
CA VAL A 263 -11.12 12.86 2.02
C VAL A 263 -11.94 13.59 0.94
N VAL A 264 -11.46 14.73 0.44
CA VAL A 264 -12.17 15.52 -0.57
C VAL A 264 -12.22 14.80 -1.92
N ASN A 265 -11.09 14.28 -2.42
CA ASN A 265 -11.09 13.54 -3.68
C ASN A 265 -11.67 12.14 -3.54
N GLY A 266 -11.51 11.49 -2.38
CA GLY A 266 -12.17 10.21 -2.07
C GLY A 266 -13.70 10.30 -2.15
N LYS A 267 -14.29 11.37 -1.59
CA LYS A 267 -15.74 11.63 -1.72
C LYS A 267 -16.21 11.80 -3.16
N LYS A 268 -15.37 12.30 -4.07
CA LYS A 268 -15.76 12.45 -5.48
C LYS A 268 -16.01 11.10 -6.15
N ILE A 269 -15.25 10.05 -5.77
CA ILE A 269 -15.49 8.68 -6.25
C ILE A 269 -16.87 8.21 -5.78
N PHE A 270 -17.16 8.33 -4.49
CA PHE A 270 -18.45 7.94 -3.93
C PHE A 270 -19.61 8.68 -4.62
N ASN A 271 -19.51 10.00 -4.75
CA ASN A 271 -20.54 10.83 -5.39
C ASN A 271 -20.77 10.50 -6.88
N SER A 272 -19.84 9.81 -7.54
CA SER A 272 -20.04 9.35 -8.91
C SER A 272 -20.85 8.06 -9.01
N ILE A 273 -20.99 7.34 -7.90
CA ILE A 273 -21.71 6.07 -7.79
C ILE A 273 -23.12 6.34 -7.23
N ALA A 274 -23.20 6.92 -6.03
CA ALA A 274 -24.46 7.14 -5.32
C ALA A 274 -24.36 8.29 -4.31
N SER A 275 -25.42 8.51 -3.54
CA SER A 275 -25.44 9.47 -2.42
C SER A 275 -25.23 8.75 -1.10
N PHE A 276 -24.33 9.27 -0.28
CA PHE A 276 -23.92 8.63 0.98
C PHE A 276 -24.13 9.55 2.17
N SER A 277 -24.48 8.96 3.31
CA SER A 277 -24.66 9.65 4.59
C SER A 277 -23.57 9.27 5.58
N GLY A 278 -23.00 10.27 6.24
CA GLY A 278 -21.93 10.09 7.22
C GLY A 278 -21.34 11.41 7.71
N SER A 279 -20.90 11.44 8.96
CA SER A 279 -20.20 12.58 9.56
C SER A 279 -18.81 12.77 8.94
N TYR A 280 -18.20 13.94 9.12
CA TYR A 280 -16.85 14.18 8.63
C TYR A 280 -15.83 13.17 9.18
N GLN A 281 -15.96 12.81 10.46
CA GLN A 281 -15.07 11.83 11.11
C GLN A 281 -15.24 10.42 10.54
N GLN A 282 -16.48 10.00 10.25
CA GLN A 282 -16.75 8.70 9.62
C GLN A 282 -16.16 8.62 8.21
N TRP A 283 -16.27 9.70 7.44
CA TRP A 283 -15.61 9.80 6.14
C TRP A 283 -14.09 9.75 6.26
N GLN A 284 -13.51 10.47 7.23
CA GLN A 284 -12.09 10.44 7.46
C GLN A 284 -11.61 9.02 7.81
N GLU A 285 -12.28 8.36 8.74
CA GLU A 285 -11.99 6.99 9.16
C GLU A 285 -12.07 5.99 7.99
N LEU A 286 -13.08 6.13 7.12
CA LEU A 286 -13.26 5.27 5.95
C LEU A 286 -12.12 5.45 4.93
N ILE A 287 -11.83 6.70 4.57
CA ILE A 287 -10.82 7.03 3.56
C ILE A 287 -9.40 6.69 4.07
N GLU A 288 -9.11 6.97 5.35
CA GLU A 288 -7.83 6.62 5.98
C GLU A 288 -7.64 5.10 6.05
N PHE A 289 -8.70 4.33 6.36
CA PHE A 289 -8.58 2.88 6.42
C PHE A 289 -8.11 2.27 5.10
N TYR A 290 -8.74 2.67 3.99
CA TYR A 290 -8.37 2.22 2.64
C TYR A 290 -7.22 3.04 2.01
N ASN A 291 -6.55 3.88 2.80
CA ASN A 291 -5.47 4.78 2.38
C ASN A 291 -5.80 5.52 1.07
N GLY A 292 -7.04 5.97 0.91
CA GLY A 292 -7.49 6.71 -0.27
C GLY A 292 -7.30 5.99 -1.62
N ASN A 293 -7.15 4.66 -1.64
CA ASN A 293 -6.92 3.91 -2.87
C ASN A 293 -8.19 3.94 -3.75
N PRO A 294 -8.16 4.51 -4.97
CA PRO A 294 -9.35 4.67 -5.80
C PRO A 294 -10.11 3.38 -6.09
N LEU A 295 -9.40 2.28 -6.36
CA LEU A 295 -10.04 0.97 -6.60
C LEU A 295 -10.77 0.49 -5.35
N SER A 296 -10.10 0.53 -4.19
CA SER A 296 -10.72 0.13 -2.91
C SER A 296 -11.92 1.00 -2.59
N LEU A 297 -11.81 2.32 -2.78
CA LEU A 297 -12.90 3.26 -2.55
C LEU A 297 -14.09 3.01 -3.47
N GLU A 298 -13.86 2.64 -4.73
CA GLU A 298 -14.92 2.28 -5.66
C GLU A 298 -15.66 1.01 -5.23
N ILE A 299 -14.92 -0.05 -4.84
CA ILE A 299 -15.48 -1.31 -4.36
C ILE A 299 -16.32 -1.08 -3.09
N VAL A 300 -15.75 -0.35 -2.13
CA VAL A 300 -16.39 -0.04 -0.84
C VAL A 300 -17.63 0.83 -1.04
N ALA A 301 -17.57 1.83 -1.93
CA ALA A 301 -18.72 2.67 -2.22
C ALA A 301 -19.89 1.85 -2.77
N LYS A 302 -19.64 0.94 -3.73
CA LYS A 302 -20.68 0.03 -4.26
C LYS A 302 -21.27 -0.84 -3.16
N HIS A 303 -20.43 -1.42 -2.30
CA HIS A 303 -20.90 -2.25 -1.19
C HIS A 303 -21.74 -1.48 -0.17
N ILE A 304 -21.33 -0.26 0.19
CA ILE A 304 -22.08 0.59 1.13
C ILE A 304 -23.43 0.99 0.53
N ASP A 305 -23.49 1.28 -0.77
CA ASP A 305 -24.73 1.57 -1.46
C ASP A 305 -25.68 0.36 -1.46
N GLU A 306 -25.16 -0.81 -1.83
CA GLU A 306 -25.94 -2.05 -1.99
C GLU A 306 -26.42 -2.68 -0.66
N VAL A 307 -25.56 -2.71 0.36
CA VAL A 307 -25.82 -3.43 1.62
C VAL A 307 -26.28 -2.50 2.74
N PHE A 308 -25.73 -1.29 2.81
CA PHE A 308 -25.98 -0.33 3.89
C PHE A 308 -26.82 0.87 3.44
N LEU A 309 -27.37 0.84 2.22
CA LEU A 309 -28.22 1.90 1.67
C LEU A 309 -27.57 3.30 1.75
N GLY A 310 -26.25 3.35 1.55
CA GLY A 310 -25.48 4.58 1.61
C GLY A 310 -25.10 5.04 3.03
N ASN A 311 -25.36 4.25 4.08
CA ASN A 311 -25.05 4.60 5.46
C ASN A 311 -23.63 4.18 5.88
N ILE A 312 -22.71 5.15 5.93
CA ILE A 312 -21.31 4.89 6.29
C ILE A 312 -21.16 4.52 7.76
N ALA A 313 -22.02 5.06 8.64
CA ALA A 313 -21.92 4.80 10.08
C ALA A 313 -22.14 3.31 10.39
N GLU A 314 -23.14 2.71 9.74
CA GLU A 314 -23.51 1.30 9.92
C GLU A 314 -22.45 0.35 9.35
N PHE A 315 -21.88 0.70 8.18
CA PHE A 315 -20.74 -0.02 7.62
C PHE A 315 -19.54 -0.03 8.58
N LEU A 316 -19.20 1.11 9.18
CA LEU A 316 -18.06 1.20 10.10
C LEU A 316 -18.28 0.40 11.40
N THR A 317 -19.53 0.16 11.81
CA THR A 317 -19.85 -0.63 13.01
C THR A 317 -19.73 -2.15 12.80
N GLU A 318 -20.06 -2.66 11.61
CA GLU A 318 -20.06 -4.10 11.31
C GLU A 318 -18.64 -4.68 11.06
N GLY A 319 -17.65 -3.81 10.87
CA GLY A 319 -16.27 -4.18 10.57
C GLY A 319 -15.87 -3.70 9.19
N LYS A 320 -14.58 -3.45 8.98
CA LYS A 320 -14.05 -2.88 7.73
C LYS A 320 -13.44 -4.01 6.88
N PRO A 321 -14.23 -4.73 6.06
CA PRO A 321 -13.74 -5.88 5.34
C PRO A 321 -12.70 -5.49 4.27
N VAL A 322 -11.80 -6.44 4.00
CA VAL A 322 -10.95 -6.43 2.81
C VAL A 322 -11.61 -7.28 1.74
N PHE A 323 -12.25 -6.63 0.77
CA PHE A 323 -12.94 -7.28 -0.34
C PHE A 323 -11.99 -8.04 -1.27
N ASP A 324 -12.46 -9.13 -1.88
CA ASP A 324 -11.65 -10.05 -2.68
C ASP A 324 -10.91 -9.37 -3.84
N ASP A 325 -11.59 -8.51 -4.61
CA ASP A 325 -10.97 -7.75 -5.70
C ASP A 325 -9.77 -6.92 -5.25
N PHE A 326 -9.85 -6.32 -4.05
CA PHE A 326 -8.73 -5.58 -3.48
C PHE A 326 -7.71 -6.50 -2.79
N ARG A 327 -8.15 -7.61 -2.23
CA ARG A 327 -7.30 -8.66 -1.67
C ARG A 327 -6.33 -9.18 -2.72
N GLU A 328 -6.76 -9.40 -3.97
CA GLU A 328 -5.87 -9.81 -5.06
C GLU A 328 -4.71 -8.82 -5.28
N VAL A 329 -4.99 -7.52 -5.20
CA VAL A 329 -3.97 -6.48 -5.29
C VAL A 329 -2.96 -6.58 -4.14
N LEU A 330 -3.44 -6.77 -2.91
CA LEU A 330 -2.59 -6.90 -1.73
C LEU A 330 -1.78 -8.21 -1.75
N THR A 331 -2.39 -9.32 -2.17
CA THR A 331 -1.75 -10.63 -2.35
C THR A 331 -0.62 -10.56 -3.37
N TRP A 332 -0.82 -9.88 -4.49
CA TRP A 332 0.26 -9.67 -5.44
C TRP A 332 1.47 -9.00 -4.78
N HIS A 333 1.25 -7.93 -4.00
CA HIS A 333 2.34 -7.24 -3.31
C HIS A 333 2.99 -8.15 -2.27
N PHE A 334 2.20 -8.88 -1.49
CA PHE A 334 2.70 -9.77 -0.44
C PHE A 334 3.55 -10.92 -1.00
N GLU A 335 3.12 -11.57 -2.07
CA GLU A 335 3.83 -12.68 -2.71
C GLU A 335 5.18 -12.25 -3.31
N HIS A 336 5.29 -11.00 -3.77
CA HIS A 336 6.52 -10.46 -4.35
C HIS A 336 7.60 -10.09 -3.31
N LEU A 337 7.27 -10.14 -2.02
CA LEU A 337 8.22 -9.88 -0.95
C LEU A 337 9.11 -11.09 -0.66
N SER A 338 10.34 -10.80 -0.24
CA SER A 338 11.24 -11.79 0.35
C SER A 338 10.75 -12.29 1.71
N ASP A 339 11.26 -13.43 2.15
CA ASP A 339 10.90 -13.99 3.46
C ASP A 339 11.28 -13.06 4.62
N TYR A 340 12.39 -12.34 4.50
CA TYR A 340 12.80 -11.32 5.49
C TYR A 340 11.83 -10.13 5.53
N GLU A 341 11.31 -9.70 4.38
CA GLU A 341 10.33 -8.62 4.31
C GLU A 341 8.97 -9.06 4.87
N LYS A 342 8.55 -10.30 4.58
CA LYS A 342 7.34 -10.91 5.15
C LYS A 342 7.43 -11.03 6.68
N ASP A 343 8.57 -11.48 7.20
CA ASP A 343 8.85 -11.53 8.65
C ASP A 343 8.61 -10.16 9.32
N ILE A 344 9.13 -9.08 8.71
CA ILE A 344 8.90 -7.72 9.22
C ILE A 344 7.43 -7.30 9.10
N LEU A 345 6.75 -7.63 7.99
CA LEU A 345 5.33 -7.30 7.82
C LEU A 345 4.46 -7.94 8.90
N TYR A 346 4.71 -9.22 9.23
CA TYR A 346 3.99 -9.90 10.29
C TYR A 346 4.20 -9.19 11.64
N TRP A 347 5.43 -8.80 11.97
CA TRP A 347 5.70 -8.04 13.19
C TRP A 347 4.99 -6.68 13.21
N LEU A 348 4.99 -5.93 12.11
CA LEU A 348 4.29 -4.65 12.04
C LEU A 348 2.77 -4.84 12.21
N ALA A 349 2.19 -5.88 11.60
CA ALA A 349 0.78 -6.21 11.74
C ALA A 349 0.41 -6.65 13.17
N ILE A 350 1.23 -7.50 13.80
CA ILE A 350 1.01 -7.97 15.18
C ILE A 350 1.06 -6.83 16.19
N ASN A 351 2.00 -5.88 16.03
CA ASN A 351 2.12 -4.76 16.96
C ASN A 351 0.94 -3.77 16.85
N ARG A 352 0.29 -3.66 15.69
CA ARG A 352 -0.89 -2.80 15.42
C ARG A 352 -0.72 -1.30 15.73
N GLU A 353 0.52 -0.87 15.99
CA GLU A 353 0.90 0.53 16.19
C GLU A 353 2.34 0.73 15.70
N ALA A 354 2.79 1.98 15.59
CA ALA A 354 4.14 2.29 15.14
C ALA A 354 5.21 1.71 16.07
N VAL A 355 6.17 0.99 15.48
CA VAL A 355 7.23 0.26 16.18
C VAL A 355 8.60 0.78 15.79
N SER A 356 9.46 0.98 16.77
CA SER A 356 10.86 1.35 16.55
C SER A 356 11.71 0.16 16.05
N ILE A 357 12.83 0.46 15.40
CA ILE A 357 13.80 -0.57 14.98
C ILE A 357 14.32 -1.37 16.18
N ALA A 358 14.48 -0.73 17.34
CA ALA A 358 14.94 -1.39 18.57
C ALA A 358 13.94 -2.44 19.04
N GLN A 359 12.65 -2.09 19.09
CA GLN A 359 11.58 -3.02 19.46
C GLN A 359 11.45 -4.18 18.47
N LEU A 360 11.47 -3.92 17.15
CA LEU A 360 11.46 -4.98 16.13
C LEU A 360 12.66 -5.94 16.31
N ARG A 361 13.85 -5.41 16.60
CA ARG A 361 15.05 -6.22 16.83
C ARG A 361 14.95 -7.11 18.08
N GLU A 362 14.18 -6.70 19.08
CA GLU A 362 13.91 -7.50 20.28
C GLU A 362 12.90 -8.62 20.05
N ASP A 363 12.01 -8.47 19.07
CA ASP A 363 10.97 -9.43 18.72
C ASP A 363 11.47 -10.50 17.73
N ILE A 364 12.27 -10.09 16.73
CA ILE A 364 12.85 -11.03 15.76
C ILE A 364 13.74 -12.05 16.48
N LEU A 365 13.62 -13.35 16.15
CA LEU A 365 14.45 -14.38 16.79
C LEU A 365 15.80 -14.58 16.08
N SER A 366 15.80 -14.58 14.74
CA SER A 366 16.99 -14.88 13.93
C SER A 366 18.07 -13.80 14.07
N PRO A 367 19.31 -14.15 14.51
CA PRO A 367 20.42 -13.20 14.59
C PRO A 367 20.77 -12.56 13.25
N VAL A 368 20.64 -13.31 12.15
CA VAL A 368 20.89 -12.82 10.79
C VAL A 368 19.84 -11.78 10.40
N ALA A 369 18.56 -12.07 10.66
CA ALA A 369 17.47 -11.12 10.38
C ALA A 369 17.61 -9.83 11.22
N LYS A 370 18.05 -9.93 12.48
CA LYS A 370 18.36 -8.75 13.33
C LYS A 370 19.42 -7.83 12.75
N GLN A 371 20.46 -8.42 12.16
CA GLN A 371 21.55 -7.67 11.53
C GLN A 371 21.09 -7.02 10.21
N GLN A 372 20.27 -7.73 9.43
CA GLN A 372 19.76 -7.25 8.14
C GLN A 372 18.57 -6.28 8.26
N LEU A 373 17.92 -6.18 9.43
CA LEU A 373 16.71 -5.39 9.67
C LEU A 373 16.69 -3.99 9.01
N PRO A 374 17.75 -3.14 9.10
CA PRO A 374 17.72 -1.83 8.45
C PRO A 374 17.65 -1.91 6.92
N VAL A 375 18.37 -2.86 6.32
CA VAL A 375 18.39 -3.09 4.87
C VAL A 375 17.06 -3.66 4.40
N THR A 376 16.51 -4.62 5.15
CA THR A 376 15.20 -5.21 4.85
C THR A 376 14.08 -4.18 4.97
N LEU A 377 14.09 -3.31 5.99
CA LEU A 377 13.12 -2.21 6.10
C LEU A 377 13.24 -1.23 4.93
N GLN A 378 14.46 -0.92 4.48
CA GLN A 378 14.67 -0.06 3.31
C GLN A 378 14.14 -0.73 2.03
N SER A 379 14.34 -2.04 1.88
CA SER A 379 13.82 -2.81 0.74
C SER A 379 12.29 -2.83 0.75
N LEU A 380 11.69 -3.13 1.90
CA LEU A 380 10.24 -3.15 2.09
C LEU A 380 9.62 -1.79 1.72
N GLN A 381 10.21 -0.67 2.17
CA GLN A 381 9.73 0.68 1.85
C GLN A 381 9.73 1.00 0.34
N ARG A 382 10.58 0.35 -0.46
CA ARG A 382 10.62 0.56 -1.91
C ARG A 382 9.52 -0.19 -2.65
N ARG A 383 8.92 -1.20 -2.01
CA ARG A 383 7.85 -2.03 -2.59
C ARG A 383 6.47 -1.71 -2.03
N LEU A 384 6.45 -1.36 -0.75
CA LEU A 384 5.22 -1.11 -0.02
C LEU A 384 5.40 0.14 0.85
N PRO A 385 4.60 1.20 0.61
CA PRO A 385 4.73 2.44 1.36
C PRO A 385 4.33 2.25 2.83
N LEU A 386 5.33 2.29 3.71
CA LEU A 386 5.16 2.23 5.16
C LEU A 386 4.82 3.61 5.72
N GLU A 387 3.93 3.64 6.70
CA GLU A 387 3.66 4.84 7.50
C GLU A 387 4.78 5.07 8.52
N LYS A 388 5.09 6.35 8.74
CA LYS A 388 6.19 6.78 9.62
C LYS A 388 5.65 7.76 10.65
N SER A 389 6.02 7.55 11.91
CA SER A 389 5.76 8.48 13.00
C SER A 389 7.01 8.69 13.85
N SER A 390 6.94 9.55 14.86
CA SER A 390 8.01 9.69 15.86
C SER A 390 8.28 8.40 16.63
N ALA A 391 7.29 7.49 16.71
CA ALA A 391 7.42 6.20 17.39
C ALA A 391 8.06 5.10 16.51
N GLY A 392 8.09 5.27 15.18
CA GLY A 392 8.73 4.33 14.26
C GLY A 392 7.90 4.06 13.01
N PHE A 393 7.84 2.78 12.60
CA PHE A 393 7.19 2.33 11.37
C PHE A 393 5.88 1.60 11.67
N THR A 394 4.86 1.81 10.84
CA THR A 394 3.62 1.02 10.85
C THR A 394 3.14 0.73 9.43
N LEU A 395 2.18 -0.17 9.31
CA LEU A 395 1.45 -0.44 8.09
C LEU A 395 0.18 0.41 8.02
N GLN A 396 -0.30 0.62 6.81
CA GLN A 396 -1.62 1.20 6.56
C GLN A 396 -2.70 0.28 7.15
N PRO A 397 -3.83 0.82 7.65
CA PRO A 397 -4.83 0.00 8.34
C PRO A 397 -5.34 -1.19 7.52
N VAL A 398 -5.63 -1.01 6.23
CA VAL A 398 -6.07 -2.11 5.37
C VAL A 398 -5.02 -3.22 5.20
N LEU A 399 -3.73 -2.87 5.22
CA LEU A 399 -2.64 -3.84 5.20
C LEU A 399 -2.50 -4.58 6.53
N ILE A 400 -2.74 -3.90 7.66
CA ILE A 400 -2.76 -4.57 8.98
C ILE A 400 -3.83 -5.66 8.98
N GLU A 401 -5.04 -5.37 8.50
CA GLU A 401 -6.12 -6.37 8.47
C GLU A 401 -5.80 -7.51 7.49
N TYR A 402 -5.34 -7.21 6.27
CA TYR A 402 -4.92 -8.23 5.30
C TYR A 402 -3.83 -9.17 5.84
N ILE A 403 -2.78 -8.62 6.46
CA ILE A 403 -1.69 -9.42 7.03
C ILE A 403 -2.17 -10.18 8.27
N THR A 404 -3.06 -9.60 9.08
CA THR A 404 -3.67 -10.29 10.24
C THR A 404 -4.42 -11.55 9.78
N GLU A 405 -5.23 -11.47 8.73
CA GLU A 405 -5.92 -12.63 8.16
C GLU A 405 -4.95 -13.66 7.59
N THR A 406 -3.87 -13.21 6.93
CA THR A 406 -2.81 -14.08 6.42
C THR A 406 -2.11 -14.83 7.56
N ILE A 407 -1.83 -14.17 8.68
CA ILE A 407 -1.27 -14.79 9.89
C ILE A 407 -2.24 -15.84 10.44
N ILE A 408 -3.52 -15.52 10.56
CA ILE A 408 -4.54 -16.44 11.07
C ILE A 408 -4.58 -17.70 10.20
N GLU A 409 -4.71 -17.54 8.88
CA GLU A 409 -4.77 -18.65 7.94
C GLU A 409 -3.53 -19.54 8.03
N GLN A 410 -2.34 -18.94 7.96
CA GLN A 410 -1.09 -19.68 7.99
C GLN A 410 -0.91 -20.40 9.34
N VAL A 411 -1.09 -19.71 10.47
CA VAL A 411 -0.93 -20.31 11.81
C VAL A 411 -1.94 -21.43 12.03
N SER A 412 -3.19 -21.27 11.63
CA SER A 412 -4.18 -22.34 11.72
C SER A 412 -3.74 -23.57 10.91
N GLN A 413 -3.24 -23.39 9.69
CA GLN A 413 -2.71 -24.51 8.88
C GLN A 413 -1.46 -25.14 9.49
N GLU A 414 -0.55 -24.34 10.04
CA GLU A 414 0.67 -24.84 10.70
C GLU A 414 0.35 -25.70 11.92
N ILE A 415 -0.65 -25.31 12.73
CA ILE A 415 -1.09 -26.09 13.89
C ILE A 415 -1.75 -27.41 13.43
N LEU A 416 -2.62 -27.36 12.41
CA LEU A 416 -3.27 -28.55 11.87
C LEU A 416 -2.30 -29.54 11.22
N THR A 417 -1.23 -29.04 10.60
CA THR A 417 -0.23 -29.85 9.87
C THR A 417 1.04 -30.13 10.66
N ASP A 418 1.17 -29.62 11.89
CA ASP A 418 2.34 -29.74 12.76
C ASP A 418 3.64 -29.18 12.13
N LYS A 419 3.51 -28.13 11.31
CA LYS A 419 4.60 -27.41 10.64
C LYS A 419 4.74 -26.00 11.18
N ILE A 420 5.17 -25.90 12.43
CA ILE A 420 5.20 -24.66 13.23
C ILE A 420 6.35 -23.69 12.86
N ALA A 421 6.29 -23.10 11.67
CA ALA A 421 7.24 -22.08 11.22
C ALA A 421 6.87 -20.69 11.79
N LEU A 422 5.79 -20.09 11.27
CA LEU A 422 5.28 -18.78 11.70
C LEU A 422 4.81 -18.81 13.16
N PHE A 423 4.14 -19.90 13.57
CA PHE A 423 3.68 -20.11 14.94
C PHE A 423 4.81 -20.13 15.97
N ASN A 424 6.04 -20.47 15.56
CA ASN A 424 7.21 -20.44 16.42
C ASN A 424 8.07 -19.18 16.26
N SER A 425 8.03 -18.51 15.09
CA SER A 425 8.83 -17.29 14.85
C SER A 425 8.16 -16.00 15.34
N HIS A 426 6.82 -15.98 15.47
CA HIS A 426 6.06 -14.79 15.88
C HIS A 426 5.14 -15.08 17.06
N CYS A 427 4.94 -14.09 17.92
CA CYS A 427 3.90 -14.17 18.95
C CYS A 427 2.55 -13.73 18.40
N LEU A 428 1.48 -14.40 18.82
CA LEU A 428 0.10 -13.98 18.54
C LEU A 428 -0.41 -12.93 19.53
N LEU A 429 0.22 -12.86 20.70
CA LEU A 429 -0.11 -11.91 21.76
C LEU A 429 1.18 -11.45 22.43
N LYS A 430 1.31 -10.14 22.67
CA LYS A 430 2.43 -9.55 23.41
C LYS A 430 2.00 -9.25 24.84
N ALA A 431 2.43 -10.08 25.78
CA ALA A 431 2.05 -9.95 27.19
C ALA A 431 2.48 -8.61 27.80
N LEU A 432 3.52 -7.96 27.29
CA LEU A 432 3.95 -6.64 27.78
C LEU A 432 3.36 -5.45 27.00
N ALA A 433 2.49 -5.69 26.01
CA ALA A 433 1.86 -4.61 25.26
C ALA A 433 0.83 -3.84 26.12
N LYS A 434 0.49 -2.62 25.69
CA LYS A 434 -0.59 -1.83 26.31
C LYS A 434 -1.89 -2.64 26.31
N GLN A 435 -2.75 -2.42 27.32
CA GLN A 435 -3.97 -3.21 27.51
C GLN A 435 -4.85 -3.27 26.26
N TYR A 436 -5.14 -2.13 25.63
CA TYR A 436 -5.97 -2.09 24.42
C TYR A 436 -5.36 -2.86 23.22
N ILE A 437 -4.03 -2.85 23.07
CA ILE A 437 -3.34 -3.62 22.01
C ILE A 437 -3.50 -5.12 22.28
N ARG A 438 -3.31 -5.53 23.53
CA ARG A 438 -3.43 -6.93 23.94
C ARG A 438 -4.85 -7.46 23.78
N GLU A 439 -5.85 -6.66 24.16
CA GLU A 439 -7.27 -6.98 23.93
C GLU A 439 -7.57 -7.09 22.43
N ALA A 440 -7.02 -6.19 21.61
CA ALA A 440 -7.13 -6.28 20.15
C ALA A 440 -6.46 -7.56 19.61
N GLN A 441 -5.26 -7.92 20.06
CA GLN A 441 -4.56 -9.16 19.66
C GLN A 441 -5.35 -10.41 20.07
N SER A 442 -5.91 -10.44 21.28
CA SER A 442 -6.78 -11.54 21.72
C SER A 442 -8.02 -11.67 20.81
N ARG A 443 -8.70 -10.55 20.52
CA ARG A 443 -9.91 -10.53 19.71
C ARG A 443 -9.67 -10.80 18.22
N LEU A 444 -8.56 -10.31 17.67
CA LEU A 444 -8.31 -10.28 16.22
C LEU A 444 -7.25 -11.29 15.75
N LEU A 445 -6.48 -11.91 16.64
CA LEU A 445 -5.54 -12.98 16.29
C LEU A 445 -5.90 -14.29 17.01
N LEU A 446 -5.88 -14.31 18.34
CA LEU A 446 -6.08 -15.57 19.10
C LEU A 446 -7.46 -16.17 18.84
N LYS A 447 -8.53 -15.39 18.99
CA LYS A 447 -9.90 -15.87 18.80
C LYS A 447 -10.15 -16.38 17.37
N PRO A 448 -9.83 -15.64 16.29
CA PRO A 448 -10.00 -16.16 14.94
C PRO A 448 -9.18 -17.42 14.63
N VAL A 449 -7.95 -17.54 15.16
CA VAL A 449 -7.16 -18.78 15.05
C VAL A 449 -7.89 -19.94 15.71
N ILE A 450 -8.42 -19.74 16.92
CA ILE A 450 -9.22 -20.73 17.64
C ILE A 450 -10.48 -21.10 16.83
N ASP A 451 -11.27 -20.11 16.42
CA ASP A 451 -12.54 -20.32 15.72
C ASP A 451 -12.32 -21.08 14.41
N ARG A 452 -11.25 -20.77 13.66
CA ARG A 452 -10.90 -21.47 12.41
C ARG A 452 -10.44 -22.91 12.63
N ILE A 453 -9.67 -23.16 13.69
CA ILE A 453 -9.24 -24.52 14.02
C ILE A 453 -10.43 -25.34 14.54
N ILE A 454 -11.26 -24.77 15.42
CA ILE A 454 -12.50 -25.41 15.88
C ILE A 454 -13.41 -25.72 14.70
N ALA A 455 -13.57 -24.82 13.72
CA ALA A 455 -14.37 -25.10 12.52
C ALA A 455 -13.81 -26.26 11.66
N SER A 456 -12.51 -26.56 11.78
CA SER A 456 -11.86 -27.70 11.12
C SER A 456 -12.01 -29.00 11.93
N PHE A 457 -12.36 -28.91 13.21
CA PHE A 457 -12.63 -30.03 14.12
C PHE A 457 -14.12 -30.12 14.47
N ILE A 458 -14.53 -31.22 15.12
CA ILE A 458 -15.93 -31.38 15.57
C ILE A 458 -16.10 -30.78 16.99
N SER A 459 -15.02 -30.60 17.76
CA SER A 459 -15.11 -30.17 19.18
C SER A 459 -13.87 -29.43 19.71
N GLN A 460 -14.07 -28.66 20.80
CA GLN A 460 -13.00 -28.01 21.55
C GLN A 460 -12.00 -29.01 22.16
N VAL A 461 -12.46 -30.19 22.59
CA VAL A 461 -11.60 -31.23 23.18
C VAL A 461 -10.56 -31.70 22.16
N SER A 462 -10.96 -31.87 20.89
CA SER A 462 -10.05 -32.27 19.81
C SER A 462 -8.96 -31.21 19.54
N LEU A 463 -9.28 -29.92 19.73
CA LEU A 463 -8.30 -28.84 19.64
C LEU A 463 -7.30 -28.91 20.80
N GLU A 464 -7.76 -29.12 22.03
CA GLU A 464 -6.89 -29.25 23.21
C GLU A 464 -5.93 -30.44 23.09
N GLU A 465 -6.41 -31.58 22.59
CA GLU A 465 -5.60 -32.76 22.28
C GLU A 465 -4.54 -32.46 21.19
N THR A 466 -4.94 -31.75 20.13
CA THR A 466 -4.04 -31.36 19.04
C THR A 466 -2.95 -30.40 19.53
N ILE A 467 -3.31 -29.42 20.37
CA ILE A 467 -2.37 -28.51 21.00
C ILE A 467 -1.40 -29.27 21.90
N ASN A 468 -1.90 -30.20 22.72
CA ASN A 468 -1.05 -30.98 23.62
C ASN A 468 -0.09 -31.91 22.85
N CYS A 469 -0.55 -32.51 21.75
CA CYS A 469 0.29 -33.27 20.83
C CYS A 469 1.36 -32.38 20.15
N SER A 470 1.01 -31.15 19.79
CA SER A 470 1.97 -30.19 19.25
C SER A 470 3.01 -29.79 20.30
N LEU A 471 2.59 -29.59 21.56
CA LEU A 471 3.47 -29.27 22.69
C LEU A 471 4.51 -30.37 22.95
N SER A 472 4.09 -31.64 22.94
CA SER A 472 5.02 -32.77 23.14
C SER A 472 6.07 -32.84 22.03
N LYS A 473 5.65 -32.66 20.77
CA LYS A 473 6.57 -32.63 19.62
C LYS A 473 7.49 -31.42 19.63
N ILE A 474 7.01 -30.25 20.06
CA ILE A 474 7.83 -29.06 20.28
C ILE A 474 8.94 -29.38 21.28
N ARG A 475 8.60 -30.01 22.40
CA ARG A 475 9.57 -30.42 23.42
C ARG A 475 10.63 -31.38 22.88
N GLU A 476 10.23 -32.35 22.06
CA GLU A 476 11.16 -33.28 21.41
C GLU A 476 12.05 -32.63 20.34
N LYS A 477 11.48 -31.81 19.46
CA LYS A 477 12.16 -31.26 18.27
C LYS A 477 12.96 -29.99 18.56
N LEU A 478 12.44 -29.09 19.40
CA LEU A 478 13.02 -27.77 19.63
C LEU A 478 13.93 -27.73 20.86
N GLY A 479 13.76 -28.63 21.84
CA GLY A 479 14.54 -28.59 23.09
C GLY A 479 14.56 -27.18 23.71
N PRO A 480 15.69 -26.68 24.22
CA PRO A 480 15.79 -25.34 24.81
C PRO A 480 15.92 -24.21 23.76
N ARG A 481 15.67 -24.47 22.46
CA ARG A 481 15.75 -23.42 21.43
C ARG A 481 14.66 -22.37 21.68
N VAL A 482 15.06 -21.10 21.58
CA VAL A 482 14.16 -19.96 21.80
C VAL A 482 13.12 -19.91 20.67
N GLY A 483 11.85 -19.78 21.06
CA GLY A 483 10.72 -19.75 20.14
C GLY A 483 9.47 -19.18 20.81
N TYR A 484 8.50 -18.75 20.00
CA TYR A 484 7.21 -18.24 20.48
C TYR A 484 6.14 -19.32 20.61
N ALA A 485 6.34 -20.51 20.04
CA ALA A 485 5.31 -21.55 20.01
C ALA A 485 4.82 -21.96 21.41
N PRO A 486 5.68 -22.20 22.42
CA PRO A 486 5.20 -22.54 23.78
C PRO A 486 4.36 -21.44 24.42
N GLY A 487 4.74 -20.17 24.22
CA GLY A 487 3.98 -19.02 24.72
C GLY A 487 2.66 -18.81 23.98
N ASN A 488 2.66 -19.02 22.67
CA ASN A 488 1.43 -19.00 21.86
C ASN A 488 0.46 -20.11 22.27
N ILE A 489 0.96 -21.32 22.54
CA ILE A 489 0.17 -22.43 23.07
C ILE A 489 -0.50 -22.04 24.38
N LEU A 490 0.26 -21.50 25.35
CA LEU A 490 -0.30 -21.04 26.61
C LEU A 490 -1.38 -19.99 26.40
N ASN A 491 -1.12 -18.98 25.57
CA ASN A 491 -2.10 -17.93 25.29
C ASN A 491 -3.38 -18.46 24.63
N LEU A 492 -3.28 -19.44 23.72
CA LEU A 492 -4.43 -20.10 23.11
C LEU A 492 -5.25 -20.90 24.15
N LEU A 493 -4.59 -21.71 24.98
CA LEU A 493 -5.27 -22.48 26.03
C LEU A 493 -5.92 -21.57 27.09
N CYS A 494 -5.27 -20.47 27.45
CA CYS A 494 -5.84 -19.46 28.34
C CYS A 494 -7.08 -18.80 27.72
N GLN A 495 -7.05 -18.51 26.42
CA GLN A 495 -8.19 -17.95 25.69
C GLN A 495 -9.36 -18.94 25.60
N LEU A 496 -9.07 -20.23 25.45
CA LEU A 496 -10.05 -21.33 25.49
C LEU A 496 -10.63 -21.58 26.89
N LYS A 497 -10.02 -21.00 27.94
CA LYS A 497 -10.30 -21.30 29.35
C LYS A 497 -10.10 -22.78 29.67
N THR A 498 -9.12 -23.41 29.02
CA THR A 498 -8.76 -24.81 29.26
C THR A 498 -8.16 -24.98 30.65
N ASP A 499 -8.49 -26.09 31.30
CA ASP A 499 -7.82 -26.52 32.52
C ASP A 499 -6.40 -27.01 32.20
N LEU A 500 -5.39 -26.31 32.72
CA LEU A 500 -3.99 -26.57 32.40
C LEU A 500 -3.37 -27.69 33.25
N ARG A 501 -4.10 -28.30 34.19
CA ARG A 501 -3.57 -29.38 35.03
C ARG A 501 -2.99 -30.52 34.20
N GLY A 502 -1.76 -30.94 34.53
CA GLY A 502 -1.05 -32.01 33.85
C GLY A 502 -0.37 -31.62 32.53
N TYR A 503 -0.48 -30.37 32.07
CA TYR A 503 0.28 -29.91 30.91
C TYR A 503 1.77 -29.79 31.24
N ASP A 504 2.62 -30.22 30.31
CA ASP A 504 4.07 -30.28 30.50
C ASP A 504 4.84 -29.33 29.57
N PHE A 505 5.23 -28.19 30.14
CA PHE A 505 6.06 -27.17 29.53
C PHE A 505 7.54 -27.25 29.96
N SER A 506 7.97 -28.38 30.52
CA SER A 506 9.34 -28.54 31.00
C SER A 506 10.38 -28.40 29.87
N ASN A 507 11.54 -27.83 30.21
CA ASN A 507 12.68 -27.63 29.32
C ASN A 507 12.40 -26.71 28.10
N LEU A 508 11.30 -25.95 28.10
CA LEU A 508 10.94 -25.02 27.03
C LEU A 508 11.27 -23.56 27.39
N THR A 509 11.50 -22.75 26.36
CA THR A 509 11.51 -21.29 26.50
C THR A 509 10.12 -20.74 26.19
N ILE A 510 9.48 -20.12 27.18
CA ILE A 510 8.16 -19.51 27.08
C ILE A 510 8.32 -18.00 26.98
N LEU A 511 7.98 -17.44 25.82
CA LEU A 511 7.99 -16.00 25.56
C LEU A 511 6.58 -15.44 25.46
N GLN A 512 6.34 -14.24 26.01
CA GLN A 512 5.10 -13.49 25.82
C GLN A 512 3.83 -14.21 26.30
N ALA A 513 3.93 -15.05 27.34
CA ALA A 513 2.74 -15.66 27.95
C ALA A 513 2.01 -14.64 28.84
N TYR A 514 0.71 -14.49 28.64
CA TYR A 514 -0.13 -13.64 29.46
C TYR A 514 -0.95 -14.52 30.42
N LEU A 515 -0.44 -14.66 31.63
CA LEU A 515 -0.92 -15.58 32.66
C LEU A 515 -1.60 -14.85 33.84
N GLN A 516 -2.05 -13.61 33.61
CA GLN A 516 -2.78 -12.86 34.62
C GLN A 516 -4.19 -13.43 34.77
N GLY A 517 -4.53 -13.82 36.01
CA GLY A 517 -5.80 -14.47 36.33
C GLY A 517 -5.88 -15.94 35.93
N VAL A 518 -4.77 -16.57 35.54
CA VAL A 518 -4.72 -17.97 35.11
C VAL A 518 -4.32 -18.88 36.27
N GLU A 519 -5.05 -19.97 36.47
CA GLU A 519 -4.71 -21.01 37.44
C GLU A 519 -3.69 -21.97 36.82
N LEU A 520 -2.52 -22.08 37.46
CA LEU A 520 -1.40 -22.91 37.00
C LEU A 520 -1.13 -24.06 37.97
N LEU A 521 -2.20 -24.72 38.42
CA LEU A 521 -2.12 -25.87 39.32
C LEU A 521 -1.62 -27.08 38.54
N ASP A 522 -0.64 -27.80 39.10
CA ASP A 522 -0.07 -29.03 38.52
C ASP A 522 0.40 -28.90 37.06
N VAL A 523 0.88 -27.71 36.69
CA VAL A 523 1.51 -27.47 35.37
C VAL A 523 3.01 -27.65 35.52
N ASN A 524 3.61 -28.53 34.73
CA ASN A 524 5.04 -28.80 34.82
C ASN A 524 5.85 -27.74 34.06
N PHE A 525 6.51 -26.84 34.80
CA PHE A 525 7.46 -25.86 34.28
C PHE A 525 8.93 -26.19 34.62
N ALA A 526 9.25 -27.45 34.94
CA ALA A 526 10.60 -27.83 35.33
C ALA A 526 11.63 -27.44 34.25
N ASN A 527 12.69 -26.73 34.65
CA ASN A 527 13.72 -26.19 33.74
C ASN A 527 13.19 -25.29 32.61
N ALA A 528 11.97 -24.78 32.69
CA ALA A 528 11.45 -23.85 31.70
C ALA A 528 12.07 -22.46 31.91
N THR A 529 12.39 -21.77 30.81
CA THR A 529 12.76 -20.35 30.84
C THR A 529 11.55 -19.53 30.49
N ILE A 530 11.04 -18.72 31.42
CA ILE A 530 9.89 -17.85 31.18
C ILE A 530 10.38 -16.40 31.09
N ALA A 531 10.16 -15.75 29.94
CA ALA A 531 10.61 -14.38 29.70
C ALA A 531 9.56 -13.54 28.98
N LYS A 532 9.57 -12.24 29.25
CA LYS A 532 8.60 -11.27 28.69
C LYS A 532 7.12 -11.67 28.93
N SER A 533 6.84 -12.37 30.03
CA SER A 533 5.51 -12.87 30.41
C SER A 533 4.92 -12.09 31.58
N VAL A 534 3.60 -12.10 31.73
CA VAL A 534 2.88 -11.42 32.82
C VAL A 534 2.16 -12.44 33.68
N PHE A 535 2.25 -12.29 35.00
CA PHE A 535 1.58 -13.12 36.01
C PHE A 535 0.63 -12.27 36.85
N THR A 536 -0.33 -12.91 37.53
CA THR A 536 -1.30 -12.26 38.43
C THR A 536 -0.64 -11.46 39.55
N GLN A 537 0.48 -11.93 40.07
CA GLN A 537 1.27 -11.24 41.07
C GLN A 537 2.69 -11.03 40.55
N PRO A 538 3.21 -9.79 40.60
CA PRO A 538 4.62 -9.56 40.35
C PRO A 538 5.39 -10.13 41.55
N PHE A 539 5.96 -11.32 41.39
CA PHE A 539 6.94 -11.81 42.33
C PHE A 539 8.21 -10.97 42.18
N GLY A 540 8.79 -10.49 43.30
CA GLY A 540 10.24 -10.33 43.34
C GLY A 540 10.89 -11.70 43.15
N SER A 541 12.18 -11.77 42.81
CA SER A 541 12.85 -13.08 42.70
C SER A 541 12.67 -13.85 44.00
N ILE A 542 12.01 -15.01 43.97
CA ILE A 542 11.82 -15.84 45.15
C ILE A 542 13.18 -16.45 45.52
N LEU A 543 13.68 -16.09 46.70
CA LEU A 543 14.99 -16.53 47.20
C LEU A 543 14.88 -17.81 48.03
N SER A 544 13.71 -18.06 48.62
CA SER A 544 13.47 -19.22 49.47
C SER A 544 12.00 -19.62 49.45
N VAL A 545 11.75 -20.92 49.57
CA VAL A 545 10.43 -21.51 49.77
C VAL A 545 10.49 -22.50 50.92
N ALA A 546 9.45 -22.53 51.76
CA ALA A 546 9.34 -23.48 52.85
C ALA A 546 7.88 -23.92 53.01
N PHE A 547 7.69 -25.23 53.14
CA PHE A 547 6.41 -25.81 53.56
C PHE A 547 6.32 -25.79 55.08
N SER A 548 5.13 -25.56 55.63
CA SER A 548 4.88 -25.82 57.05
C SER A 548 5.04 -27.32 57.35
N PRO A 549 5.39 -27.70 58.59
CA PRO A 549 5.59 -29.12 58.95
C PRO A 549 4.38 -30.01 58.69
N ASP A 550 3.17 -29.45 58.71
CA ASP A 550 1.91 -30.11 58.39
C ASP A 550 1.52 -30.06 56.90
N SER A 551 2.37 -29.47 56.05
CA SER A 551 2.15 -29.26 54.60
C SER A 551 0.86 -28.51 54.26
N GLN A 552 0.31 -27.72 55.18
CA GLN A 552 -0.88 -26.91 54.95
C GLN A 552 -0.59 -25.51 54.43
N LEU A 553 0.61 -24.99 54.70
CA LEU A 553 1.05 -23.65 54.32
C LEU A 553 2.34 -23.69 53.49
N LEU A 554 2.41 -22.80 52.50
CA LEU A 554 3.61 -22.50 51.75
C LEU A 554 4.03 -21.07 52.09
N ALA A 555 5.29 -20.88 52.45
CA ALA A 555 5.92 -19.56 52.58
C ALA A 555 6.94 -19.36 51.45
N ALA A 556 6.92 -18.19 50.80
CA ALA A 556 7.95 -17.80 49.85
C ALA A 556 8.54 -16.43 50.21
N GLY A 557 9.85 -16.37 50.40
CA GLY A 557 10.58 -15.12 50.62
C GLY A 557 11.05 -14.52 49.29
N ASP A 558 10.70 -13.27 49.02
CA ASP A 558 11.11 -12.55 47.82
C ASP A 558 12.34 -11.65 48.02
N SER A 559 12.97 -11.26 46.91
CA SER A 559 14.14 -10.37 46.88
C SER A 559 13.88 -8.95 47.37
N MET A 560 12.62 -8.60 47.64
CA MET A 560 12.19 -7.31 48.19
C MET A 560 11.97 -7.39 49.71
N GLY A 561 12.37 -8.49 50.34
CA GLY A 561 12.26 -8.69 51.78
C GLY A 561 10.83 -8.97 52.25
N LYS A 562 9.93 -9.41 51.36
CA LYS A 562 8.57 -9.83 51.72
C LYS A 562 8.50 -11.35 51.81
N ILE A 563 7.70 -11.84 52.76
CA ILE A 563 7.30 -13.24 52.84
C ILE A 563 5.83 -13.31 52.46
N HIS A 564 5.55 -14.10 51.44
CA HIS A 564 4.21 -14.39 50.95
C HIS A 564 3.77 -15.73 51.51
N LEU A 565 2.56 -15.81 52.05
CA LEU A 565 2.03 -17.02 52.66
C LEU A 565 0.78 -17.50 51.91
N TRP A 566 0.74 -18.78 51.57
CA TRP A 566 -0.41 -19.45 50.95
C TRP A 566 -0.87 -20.62 51.79
N GLN A 567 -2.18 -20.87 51.75
CA GLN A 567 -2.74 -22.15 52.15
C GLN A 567 -2.74 -23.10 50.95
N ILE A 568 -2.27 -24.32 51.14
CA ILE A 568 -2.02 -25.27 50.05
C ILE A 568 -3.32 -25.97 49.62
N ALA A 569 -4.20 -26.29 50.57
CA ALA A 569 -5.43 -27.03 50.32
C ALA A 569 -6.34 -26.38 49.27
N ASP A 570 -6.34 -25.05 49.23
CA ASP A 570 -7.17 -24.22 48.34
C ASP A 570 -6.36 -23.19 47.56
N SER A 571 -5.03 -23.24 47.64
CA SER A 571 -4.10 -22.29 47.02
C SER A 571 -4.39 -20.81 47.38
N GLN A 572 -5.10 -20.56 48.48
CA GLN A 572 -5.47 -19.20 48.85
C GLN A 572 -4.28 -18.41 49.38
N TYR A 573 -4.08 -17.24 48.79
CA TYR A 573 -3.16 -16.24 49.30
C TYR A 573 -3.64 -15.74 50.66
N ARG A 574 -2.87 -16.01 51.72
CA ARG A 574 -3.25 -15.64 53.08
C ARG A 574 -2.86 -14.21 53.41
N LEU A 575 -1.58 -13.85 53.24
CA LEU A 575 -1.06 -12.53 53.60
C LEU A 575 0.39 -12.32 53.12
N THR A 576 0.79 -11.04 53.03
CA THR A 576 2.21 -10.64 52.91
C THR A 576 2.72 -10.21 54.29
N LEU A 577 3.81 -10.80 54.75
CA LEU A 577 4.63 -10.24 55.83
C LEU A 577 5.73 -9.39 55.20
N LYS A 578 5.81 -8.11 55.58
CA LYS A 578 6.94 -7.26 55.18
C LYS A 578 8.05 -7.46 56.20
N GLY A 579 9.26 -7.76 55.75
CA GLY A 579 10.45 -7.78 56.60
C GLY A 579 10.66 -6.43 57.28
N HIS A 580 11.28 -6.45 58.45
CA HIS A 580 11.59 -5.24 59.19
C HIS A 580 12.52 -4.35 58.37
N THR A 581 12.13 -3.10 58.12
CA THR A 581 13.09 -2.05 57.73
C THR A 581 14.04 -1.87 58.89
N SER A 582 15.30 -2.21 58.67
CA SER A 582 16.41 -1.98 59.60
C SER A 582 16.46 -0.56 60.11
#